data_AF-A0A1H6U090-F1
#
_entry.id   AF-A0A1H6U090-F1
#
_cell.length_a   1.000
_cell.length_b   1.000
_cell.length_c   1.000
_cell.angle_alpha   90.00
_cell.angle_beta   90.00
_cell.angle_gamma   90.00
#
_symmetry.space_group_name_H-M   'P 1'
#
loop_
_entity.id
_entity.type
_entity.pdbx_description
1 polymer ?
#
loop_
_entity_poly.entity_id
_entity_poly.type
_entity_poly.pdbx_seq_one_letter_code
_entity_poly.pdbx_strand_id
1 'polypeptide(L)'
;MTRTTAYRPHRRLPHAQARTATPDRRSAALAGALVILAAALLWAGMAHAKPPLREVEEIDNELYYIAIANEIDKRCDAISGRRFKAINVMWGLKRKANDLGYSDAEIRAYVDSDAEKARMRRKGEAYLSANGVGDRKPESFCALGRAEIKRNSAIGVYLRAK
;
A
#
# COMPACT_ATOMS: atom_id res chain seq x y z
N MET A 1 -59.21 29.16 -81.31
CA MET A 1 -60.62 29.04 -80.89
C MET A 1 -60.73 27.94 -79.83
N THR A 2 -61.12 28.33 -78.62
CA THR A 2 -61.85 27.55 -77.59
C THR A 2 -61.37 26.13 -77.23
N ARG A 3 -60.84 25.98 -76.00
CA ARG A 3 -61.37 25.06 -74.96
C ARG A 3 -60.62 25.34 -73.65
N THR A 4 -61.25 26.05 -72.71
CA THR A 4 -62.07 25.52 -71.60
C THR A 4 -61.23 24.91 -70.48
N THR A 5 -61.17 25.69 -69.40
CA THR A 5 -60.90 25.40 -67.99
C THR A 5 -61.19 23.97 -67.52
N ALA A 6 -60.31 23.44 -66.68
CA ALA A 6 -60.70 22.53 -65.60
C ALA A 6 -59.74 22.69 -64.40
N TYR A 7 -60.16 23.57 -63.49
CA TYR A 7 -59.62 23.74 -62.14
C TYR A 7 -59.77 22.43 -61.36
N ARG A 8 -58.64 21.88 -60.85
CA ARG A 8 -58.60 20.61 -60.12
C ARG A 8 -58.46 20.92 -58.62
N PRO A 9 -59.42 20.53 -57.76
CA PRO A 9 -59.36 20.83 -56.34
C PRO A 9 -58.29 19.98 -55.65
N HIS A 10 -57.48 20.63 -54.81
CA HIS A 10 -56.50 19.96 -53.95
C HIS A 10 -57.21 19.14 -52.86
N ARG A 11 -57.08 17.81 -52.93
CA ARG A 11 -57.43 16.91 -51.82
C ARG A 11 -56.49 17.20 -50.64
N ARG A 12 -57.02 17.77 -49.56
CA ARG A 12 -56.35 17.80 -48.26
C ARG A 12 -56.32 16.37 -47.71
N LEU A 13 -55.12 15.85 -47.48
CA LEU A 13 -54.91 14.60 -46.75
C LEU A 13 -55.24 14.84 -45.26
N PRO A 14 -55.94 13.93 -44.58
CA PRO A 14 -56.12 14.02 -43.14
C PRO A 14 -54.77 13.76 -42.45
N HIS A 15 -54.35 14.66 -41.57
CA HIS A 15 -53.23 14.44 -40.68
C HIS A 15 -53.57 13.29 -39.73
N ALA A 16 -53.01 12.11 -40.00
CA ALA A 16 -53.02 10.99 -39.08
C ALA A 16 -52.25 11.39 -37.82
N GLN A 17 -52.98 11.71 -36.76
CA GLN A 17 -52.41 11.91 -35.44
C GLN A 17 -51.81 10.59 -34.97
N ALA A 18 -50.48 10.53 -34.89
CA ALA A 18 -49.77 9.43 -34.26
C ALA A 18 -50.19 9.37 -32.79
N ARG A 19 -50.93 8.30 -32.43
CA ARG A 19 -51.22 7.96 -31.04
C ARG A 19 -49.89 7.61 -30.38
N THR A 20 -49.28 8.55 -29.69
CA THR A 20 -48.17 8.24 -28.78
C THR A 20 -48.74 7.36 -27.67
N ALA A 21 -48.35 6.09 -27.66
CA ALA A 21 -48.65 5.18 -26.58
C ALA A 21 -48.05 5.75 -25.28
N THR A 22 -48.90 6.21 -24.37
CA THR A 22 -48.49 6.53 -23.00
C THR A 22 -48.03 5.23 -22.33
N PRO A 23 -46.80 5.14 -21.84
CA PRO A 23 -46.34 3.94 -21.15
C PRO A 23 -47.16 3.76 -19.88
N ASP A 24 -47.72 2.56 -19.75
CA ASP A 24 -48.55 2.12 -18.64
C ASP A 24 -47.80 2.34 -17.31
N ARG A 25 -48.43 3.00 -16.33
CA ARG A 25 -47.79 3.39 -15.05
C ARG A 25 -47.22 2.20 -14.28
N ARG A 26 -47.70 0.99 -14.58
CA ARG A 26 -47.23 -0.29 -14.02
C ARG A 26 -45.86 -0.71 -14.57
N SER A 27 -45.52 -0.33 -15.80
CA SER A 27 -44.25 -0.66 -16.45
C SER A 27 -43.09 0.23 -15.98
N ALA A 28 -43.39 1.47 -15.55
CA ALA A 28 -42.38 2.38 -15.00
C ALA A 28 -41.85 1.95 -13.62
N ALA A 29 -42.68 1.27 -12.81
CA ALA A 29 -42.29 0.78 -11.49
C ALA A 29 -41.27 -0.37 -11.57
N LEU A 30 -41.39 -1.25 -12.57
CA LEU A 30 -40.47 -2.38 -12.77
C LEU A 30 -39.12 -1.93 -13.36
N ALA A 31 -39.11 -0.89 -14.20
CA ALA A 31 -37.88 -0.31 -14.74
C ALA A 31 -37.08 0.47 -13.67
N GLY A 32 -37.74 1.17 -12.74
CA GLY A 32 -37.08 1.90 -11.66
C GLY A 32 -36.40 1.01 -10.62
N ALA A 33 -36.99 -0.14 -10.30
CA ALA A 33 -36.42 -1.09 -9.33
C ALA A 33 -35.13 -1.76 -9.85
N LEU A 34 -35.02 -2.00 -11.16
CA LEU A 34 -33.83 -2.60 -11.77
C LEU A 34 -32.61 -1.66 -11.75
N VAL A 35 -32.83 -0.35 -11.91
CA VAL A 35 -31.76 0.66 -11.91
C VAL A 35 -31.19 0.88 -10.50
N ILE A 36 -32.03 0.84 -9.45
CA ILE A 36 -31.58 0.96 -8.06
C ILE A 36 -30.77 -0.27 -7.63
N LEU A 37 -31.18 -1.47 -8.06
CA LEU A 37 -30.44 -2.72 -7.78
C LEU A 37 -29.08 -2.76 -8.50
N ALA A 38 -29.00 -2.23 -9.73
CA ALA A 38 -27.75 -2.12 -10.48
C ALA A 38 -26.77 -1.09 -9.88
N ALA A 39 -27.28 0.02 -9.31
CA ALA A 39 -26.46 1.03 -8.65
C ALA A 39 -25.88 0.55 -7.30
N ALA A 40 -26.60 -0.31 -6.57
CA ALA A 40 -26.13 -0.88 -5.29
C ALA A 40 -24.97 -1.89 -5.45
N LEU A 41 -24.89 -2.57 -6.61
CA LEU A 41 -23.80 -3.52 -6.91
C LEU A 41 -22.45 -2.85 -7.21
N LEU A 42 -22.44 -1.56 -7.54
CA LEU A 42 -21.21 -0.81 -7.82
C LEU A 42 -20.50 -0.28 -6.56
N TRP A 43 -21.15 -0.34 -5.39
CA TRP A 43 -20.55 0.09 -4.11
C TRP A 43 -19.85 -1.06 -3.36
N ALA A 44 -20.04 -2.31 -3.80
CA ALA A 44 -19.44 -3.48 -3.16
C ALA A 44 -17.95 -3.60 -3.52
N GLY A 45 -17.11 -2.93 -2.73
CA GLY A 45 -15.72 -3.35 -2.52
C GLY A 45 -14.68 -2.57 -3.30
N MET A 46 -14.44 -1.31 -2.93
CA MET A 46 -13.07 -0.82 -3.01
C MET A 46 -12.26 -1.56 -1.93
N ALA A 47 -11.65 -2.68 -2.30
CA ALA A 47 -10.63 -3.30 -1.48
C ALA A 47 -9.47 -2.30 -1.38
N HIS A 48 -9.41 -1.55 -0.28
CA HIS A 48 -8.24 -0.74 0.02
C HIS A 48 -7.07 -1.72 0.18
N ALA A 49 -6.19 -1.75 -0.82
CA ALA A 49 -4.98 -2.53 -0.72
C ALA A 49 -4.20 -2.04 0.51
N LYS A 50 -3.86 -2.98 1.40
CA LYS A 50 -2.97 -2.69 2.52
C LYS A 50 -1.68 -2.09 1.93
N PRO A 51 -1.11 -1.04 2.55
CA PRO A 51 0.19 -0.53 2.08
C PRO A 51 1.23 -1.67 2.15
N PRO A 52 2.29 -1.66 1.32
CA PRO A 52 3.37 -2.62 1.50
C PRO A 52 4.01 -2.46 2.89
N LEU A 53 4.49 -3.56 3.50
CA LEU A 53 5.05 -3.54 4.87
C LEU A 53 6.18 -2.53 5.07
N ARG A 54 6.92 -2.17 4.01
CA ARG A 54 7.95 -1.12 4.01
C ARG A 54 7.41 0.29 4.30
N GLU A 55 6.11 0.53 4.06
CA GLU A 55 5.43 1.81 4.28
C GLU A 55 4.78 1.88 5.67
N VAL A 56 4.79 0.77 6.41
CA VAL A 56 4.46 0.77 7.84
C VAL A 56 5.71 1.17 8.61
N GLU A 57 5.92 2.47 8.79
CA GLU A 57 7.15 3.05 9.33
C GLU A 57 7.62 2.39 10.63
N GLU A 58 6.69 2.08 11.54
CA GLU A 58 7.03 1.43 12.82
C GLU A 58 7.65 0.05 12.62
N ILE A 59 7.22 -0.71 11.62
CA ILE A 59 7.80 -2.02 11.29
C ILE A 59 9.12 -1.84 10.54
N ASP A 60 9.14 -0.98 9.51
CA ASP A 60 10.34 -0.78 8.68
C ASP A 60 11.51 -0.20 9.48
N ASN A 61 11.25 0.81 10.31
CA ASN A 61 12.27 1.48 11.10
C ASN A 61 12.82 0.54 12.18
N GLU A 62 11.97 -0.25 12.83
CA GLU A 62 12.43 -1.16 13.87
C GLU A 62 13.30 -2.30 13.32
N LEU A 63 12.89 -2.88 12.18
CA LEU A 63 13.72 -3.84 11.44
C LEU A 63 15.06 -3.22 11.01
N TYR A 64 15.02 -1.97 10.56
CA TYR A 64 16.21 -1.21 10.20
C TYR A 64 17.17 -1.02 11.40
N TYR A 65 16.68 -0.62 12.57
CA TYR A 65 17.52 -0.43 13.75
C TYR A 65 18.17 -1.73 14.23
N ILE A 66 17.40 -2.84 14.22
CA ILE A 66 17.92 -4.17 14.54
C ILE A 66 19.00 -4.58 13.52
N ALA A 67 18.79 -4.29 12.23
CA ALA A 67 19.76 -4.62 11.19
C ALA A 67 21.10 -3.88 11.37
N ILE A 68 21.07 -2.57 11.69
CA ILE A 68 22.29 -1.80 11.95
C ILE A 68 23.00 -2.30 13.21
N ALA A 69 22.26 -2.59 14.28
CA ALA A 69 22.84 -3.15 15.50
C ALA A 69 23.51 -4.51 15.25
N ASN A 70 22.90 -5.36 14.43
CA ASN A 70 23.47 -6.65 14.03
C ASN A 70 24.73 -6.48 13.17
N GLU A 71 24.78 -5.49 12.28
CA GLU A 71 25.99 -5.21 11.49
C GLU A 71 27.15 -4.73 12.37
N ILE A 72 26.87 -3.91 13.38
CA ILE A 72 27.86 -3.50 14.40
C ILE A 72 28.33 -4.71 15.23
N ASP A 73 27.43 -5.57 15.71
CA ASP A 73 27.76 -6.81 16.44
C ASP A 73 28.71 -7.71 15.63
N LYS A 74 28.48 -7.83 14.32
CA LYS A 74 29.29 -8.68 13.44
C LYS A 74 30.70 -8.15 13.18
N ARG A 75 30.91 -6.84 13.27
CA ARG A 75 32.18 -6.19 12.89
C ARG A 75 32.96 -5.61 14.07
N CYS A 76 32.36 -5.57 15.26
CA CYS A 76 33.00 -5.05 16.46
C CYS A 76 33.11 -6.12 17.55
N ASP A 77 34.33 -6.60 17.81
CA ASP A 77 34.56 -7.62 18.83
C ASP A 77 34.32 -7.14 20.27
N ALA A 78 34.30 -5.82 20.53
CA ALA A 78 34.06 -5.26 21.86
C ALA A 78 32.58 -4.99 22.18
N ILE A 79 31.68 -5.16 21.21
CA ILE A 79 30.24 -4.90 21.35
C ILE A 79 29.48 -6.19 21.05
N SER A 80 28.37 -6.39 21.76
CA SER A 80 27.46 -7.50 21.50
C SER A 80 26.03 -7.01 21.24
N GLY A 81 25.35 -7.63 20.29
CA GLY A 81 23.92 -7.47 20.09
C GLY A 81 23.11 -8.10 21.23
N ARG A 82 22.05 -7.43 21.67
CA ARG A 82 21.06 -7.95 22.63
C ARG A 82 20.08 -8.88 21.91
N ARG A 83 20.57 -10.04 21.46
CA ARG A 83 19.84 -10.99 20.60
C ARG A 83 18.45 -11.35 21.13
N PHE A 84 18.32 -11.68 22.41
CA PHE A 84 17.02 -12.00 23.01
C PHE A 84 16.02 -10.85 22.94
N LYS A 85 16.49 -9.60 23.12
CA LYS A 85 15.66 -8.42 22.97
C LYS A 85 15.21 -8.25 21.51
N ALA A 86 16.14 -8.32 20.56
CA ALA A 86 15.82 -8.21 19.14
C ALA A 86 14.80 -9.27 18.69
N ILE A 87 14.98 -10.52 19.12
CA ILE A 87 14.03 -11.61 18.85
C ILE A 87 12.65 -11.27 19.41
N ASN A 88 12.55 -10.88 20.69
CA ASN A 88 11.27 -10.53 21.30
C ASN A 88 10.56 -9.39 20.56
N VAL A 89 11.31 -8.37 20.12
CA VAL A 89 10.77 -7.27 19.31
C VAL A 89 10.29 -7.78 17.95
N MET A 90 11.04 -8.63 17.26
CA MET A 90 10.62 -9.22 15.98
C MET A 90 9.31 -10.01 16.10
N TRP A 91 9.10 -10.77 17.19
CA TRP A 91 7.81 -11.42 17.46
C TRP A 91 6.68 -10.40 17.66
N GLY A 92 6.98 -9.27 18.34
CA GLY A 92 6.05 -8.15 18.47
C GLY A 92 5.68 -7.50 17.13
N LEU A 93 6.67 -7.26 16.27
CA LEU A 93 6.45 -6.71 14.93
C LEU A 93 5.62 -7.64 14.04
N LYS A 94 5.87 -8.95 14.12
CA LYS A 94 5.04 -9.95 13.43
C LYS A 94 3.59 -9.88 13.91
N ARG A 95 3.36 -9.86 15.22
CA ARG A 95 2.00 -9.71 15.78
C ARG A 95 1.34 -8.42 15.30
N LYS A 96 2.07 -7.30 15.34
CA LYS A 96 1.57 -6.01 14.85
C LYS A 96 1.19 -6.05 13.37
N ALA A 97 2.01 -6.68 12.52
CA ALA A 97 1.65 -6.88 11.12
C ALA A 97 0.38 -7.74 10.98
N ASN A 98 0.25 -8.81 11.77
CA ASN A 98 -0.96 -9.61 11.78
C ASN A 98 -2.20 -8.81 12.20
N ASP A 99 -2.08 -7.95 13.22
CA ASP A 99 -3.15 -7.07 13.69
C ASP A 99 -3.56 -6.02 12.62
N LEU A 100 -2.65 -5.66 11.72
CA LEU A 100 -2.90 -4.81 10.55
C LEU A 100 -3.49 -5.59 9.35
N GLY A 101 -3.75 -6.89 9.51
CA GLY A 101 -4.37 -7.73 8.49
C GLY A 101 -3.40 -8.34 7.48
N TYR A 102 -2.09 -8.29 7.71
CA TYR A 102 -1.11 -9.05 6.92
C TYR A 102 -1.10 -10.52 7.37
N SER A 103 -1.10 -11.42 6.42
CA SER A 103 -0.93 -12.85 6.67
C SER A 103 0.54 -13.18 6.91
N ASP A 104 0.77 -14.28 7.62
CA ASP A 104 2.09 -14.87 7.81
C ASP A 104 2.84 -15.12 6.49
N ALA A 105 2.12 -15.41 5.40
CA ALA A 105 2.70 -15.59 4.07
C ALA A 105 3.16 -14.27 3.45
N GLU A 106 2.36 -13.21 3.56
CA GLU A 106 2.74 -11.86 3.11
C GLU A 106 3.95 -11.33 3.89
N ILE A 107 3.99 -11.56 5.20
CA ILE A 107 5.13 -11.18 6.06
C ILE A 107 6.39 -11.95 5.63
N ARG A 108 6.28 -13.27 5.41
CA ARG A 108 7.41 -14.07 4.90
C ARG A 108 7.90 -13.58 3.55
N ALA A 109 6.98 -13.36 2.60
CA ALA A 109 7.32 -12.82 1.29
C ALA A 109 8.07 -11.47 1.38
N TYR A 110 7.69 -10.61 2.33
CA TYR A 110 8.39 -9.35 2.57
C TYR A 110 9.80 -9.56 3.14
N VAL A 111 9.96 -10.33 4.22
CA VAL A 111 11.27 -10.51 4.86
C VAL A 111 12.24 -11.35 4.01
N ASP A 112 11.71 -12.22 3.14
CA ASP A 112 12.52 -13.06 2.25
C ASP A 112 12.89 -12.38 0.94
N SER A 113 12.18 -11.30 0.56
CA SER A 113 12.41 -10.55 -0.68
C SER A 113 13.83 -9.99 -0.79
N ASP A 114 14.53 -10.39 -1.85
CA ASP A 114 15.87 -9.87 -2.15
C ASP A 114 15.86 -8.36 -2.45
N ALA A 115 14.78 -7.86 -3.06
CA ALA A 115 14.62 -6.44 -3.33
C ALA A 115 14.52 -5.63 -2.02
N GLU A 116 13.76 -6.12 -1.04
CA GLU A 116 13.62 -5.45 0.26
C GLU A 116 14.88 -5.58 1.11
N LYS A 117 15.55 -6.73 1.09
CA LYS A 117 16.88 -6.90 1.69
C LYS A 117 17.89 -5.93 1.07
N ALA A 118 17.90 -5.79 -0.26
CA ALA A 118 18.81 -4.88 -0.95
C ALA A 118 18.51 -3.40 -0.62
N ARG A 119 17.23 -3.01 -0.54
CA ARG A 119 16.83 -1.68 -0.07
C ARG A 119 17.32 -1.42 1.35
N MET A 120 17.10 -2.37 2.26
CA MET A 120 17.51 -2.25 3.66
C MET A 120 19.04 -2.14 3.81
N ARG A 121 19.81 -2.92 3.02
CA ARG A 121 21.28 -2.79 2.96
C ARG A 121 21.71 -1.40 2.51
N ARG A 122 21.15 -0.87 1.43
CA ARG A 122 21.46 0.49 0.96
C ARG A 122 21.12 1.57 1.99
N LYS A 123 19.96 1.46 2.66
CA LYS A 123 19.57 2.36 3.77
C LYS A 123 20.61 2.32 4.90
N GLY A 124 21.08 1.11 5.24
CA GLY A 124 22.12 0.91 6.25
C GLY A 124 23.49 1.44 5.84
N GLU A 125 23.94 1.16 4.62
CA GLU A 125 25.21 1.66 4.08
C GLU A 125 25.26 3.19 4.07
N ALA A 126 24.15 3.85 3.68
CA ALA A 126 24.04 5.30 3.74
C ALA A 126 24.18 5.84 5.17
N TYR A 127 23.55 5.19 6.15
CA TYR A 127 23.69 5.56 7.55
C TYR A 127 25.11 5.37 8.09
N LEU A 128 25.71 4.22 7.81
CA LEU A 128 27.07 3.90 8.22
C LEU A 128 28.06 4.92 7.63
N SER A 129 27.94 5.20 6.33
CA SER A 129 28.77 6.20 5.64
C SER A 129 28.61 7.60 6.22
N ALA A 130 27.36 8.04 6.46
CA ALA A 130 27.07 9.32 7.08
C ALA A 130 27.62 9.46 8.51
N ASN A 131 27.84 8.35 9.20
CA ASN A 131 28.45 8.30 10.54
C ASN A 131 29.96 7.99 10.50
N GLY A 132 30.60 8.11 9.34
CA GLY A 132 32.05 7.94 9.19
C GLY A 132 32.54 6.49 9.26
N VAL A 133 31.62 5.52 9.14
CA VAL A 133 31.96 4.09 9.06
C VAL A 133 32.32 3.74 7.63
N GLY A 134 33.42 3.02 7.45
CA GLY A 134 33.87 2.57 6.14
C GLY A 134 34.63 1.24 6.20
N ASP A 135 34.61 0.50 5.10
CA ASP A 135 35.09 -0.89 5.02
C ASP A 135 36.57 -1.08 5.39
N ARG A 136 37.39 -0.04 5.23
CA ARG A 136 38.83 -0.08 5.55
C ARG A 136 39.15 0.26 7.02
N LYS A 137 38.12 0.49 7.85
CA LYS A 137 38.28 0.91 9.25
C LYS A 137 37.32 0.12 10.15
N PRO A 138 37.52 -1.19 10.39
CA PRO A 138 36.65 -1.98 11.26
C PRO A 138 36.40 -1.34 12.63
N GLU A 139 37.38 -0.62 13.18
CA GLU A 139 37.29 0.10 14.45
C GLU A 139 36.22 1.21 14.46
N SER A 140 35.86 1.73 13.28
CA SER A 140 34.80 2.74 13.14
C SER A 140 33.42 2.18 13.51
N PHE A 141 33.17 0.87 13.30
CA PHE A 141 31.94 0.21 13.76
C PHE A 141 31.86 0.20 15.28
N CYS A 142 32.98 -0.07 15.96
CA CYS A 142 33.04 -0.02 17.42
C CYS A 142 32.83 1.39 17.97
N ALA A 143 33.40 2.41 17.33
CA ALA A 143 33.21 3.80 17.73
C ALA A 143 31.74 4.22 17.59
N LEU A 144 31.11 3.91 16.45
CA LEU A 144 29.69 4.14 16.22
C LEU A 144 28.85 3.41 17.26
N GLY A 145 29.07 2.10 17.46
CA GLY A 145 28.31 1.31 18.42
C GLY A 145 28.38 1.86 19.85
N ARG A 146 29.55 2.31 20.31
CA ARG A 146 29.68 2.98 21.61
C ARG A 146 28.89 4.29 21.66
N ALA A 147 28.90 5.07 20.59
CA ALA A 147 28.12 6.31 20.49
C ALA A 147 26.60 6.04 20.48
N GLU A 148 26.14 4.98 19.81
CA GLU A 148 24.73 4.54 19.84
C GLU A 148 24.31 4.15 21.27
N ILE A 149 25.10 3.31 21.94
CA ILE A 149 24.84 2.86 23.32
C ILE A 149 24.78 4.07 24.25
N LYS A 150 25.79 4.96 24.20
CA LYS A 150 25.91 6.12 25.10
C LYS A 150 24.68 7.03 25.02
N ARG A 151 24.12 7.23 23.83
CA ARG A 151 22.95 8.10 23.63
C ARG A 151 21.60 7.39 23.75
N ASN A 152 21.61 6.10 24.08
CA ASN A 152 20.41 5.26 24.16
C ASN A 152 19.51 5.39 22.92
N SER A 153 20.12 5.42 21.73
CA SER A 153 19.39 5.56 20.47
C SER A 153 18.55 4.32 20.17
N ALA A 154 17.67 4.42 19.19
CA ALA A 154 16.91 3.29 18.68
C ALA A 154 17.78 2.12 18.18
N ILE A 155 19.04 2.37 17.79
CA ILE A 155 20.03 1.31 17.49
C ILE A 155 20.74 0.86 18.77
N GLY A 156 21.13 1.80 19.63
CA GLY A 156 21.89 1.56 20.86
C GLY A 156 21.15 0.69 21.87
N VAL A 157 19.81 0.76 21.90
CA VAL A 157 18.97 -0.10 22.74
C VAL A 157 19.09 -1.60 22.42
N TYR A 158 19.66 -1.94 21.26
CA TYR A 158 19.96 -3.30 20.81
C TYR A 158 21.42 -3.71 21.04
N LEU A 159 22.25 -2.82 21.56
CA LEU A 159 23.67 -3.06 21.76
C LEU A 159 24.04 -3.08 23.25
N ARG A 160 25.16 -3.72 23.55
CA ARG A 160 25.84 -3.64 24.85
C ARG A 160 27.35 -3.76 24.65
N ALA A 161 28.13 -3.12 25.50
CA ALA A 161 29.54 -3.46 25.62
C ALA A 161 29.69 -4.89 26.17
N LYS A 162 30.75 -5.58 25.75
CA LYS A 162 31.13 -6.87 26.34
C LYS A 162 31.81 -6.68 27.68
#